data_AF-M2ZMW3-F1
#
_entry.id   AF-M2ZMW3-F1
#
_cell.length_a   1.000
_cell.length_b   1.000
_cell.length_c   1.000
_cell.angle_alpha   90.00
_cell.angle_beta   90.00
_cell.angle_gamma   90.00
#
_symmetry.space_group_name_H-M   'P 1'
#
loop_
_entity.id
_entity.type
_entity.pdbx_description
1 polymer ?
#
loop_
_entity_poly.entity_id
_entity_poly.type
_entity_poly.pdbx_seq_one_letter_code
_entity_poly.pdbx_strand_id
1 'polypeptide(L)'
;MRLASASPLSLHAHAAARPEARAPVASLRICHVHHPEDTIGSSYPTDPEDVWNVKSGLSDLGYYEAPATYGMTPWPDTPMFESIKSFQKDHDLEVDGIMKPEGPTLASMNRKLAQADNSGSDDGQQLAYNPAATNLLDTILQRRSKGGGGGGNSCPGDRGPMSGDECDELYDKDSSICRSLPPAPRIRNNCWSSASERNAACRTGRPMPPLNTGDWP
;
A
#
# COMPACT_ATOMS: atom_id res chain seq x y z
N MET A 1 11.25 -37.65 74.77
CA MET A 1 11.36 -37.99 73.33
C MET A 1 10.15 -37.34 72.66
N ARG A 2 10.18 -36.14 72.04
CA ARG A 2 10.72 -35.78 70.69
C ARG A 2 10.41 -36.92 69.69
N LEU A 3 9.64 -36.81 68.60
CA LEU A 3 9.22 -35.73 67.68
C LEU A 3 7.83 -36.10 67.08
N ALA A 4 6.86 -35.19 66.94
CA ALA A 4 6.54 -34.39 65.75
C ALA A 4 6.38 -35.18 64.42
N SER A 5 5.14 -35.26 63.90
CA SER A 5 4.86 -35.39 62.46
C SER A 5 3.65 -34.52 62.12
N ALA A 6 3.96 -33.29 61.72
CA ALA A 6 3.06 -32.41 60.99
C ALA A 6 3.37 -32.56 59.50
N SER A 7 2.34 -32.74 58.68
CA SER A 7 2.44 -32.56 57.22
C SER A 7 1.38 -31.54 56.81
N PRO A 8 1.75 -30.26 56.63
CA PRO A 8 0.89 -29.30 55.96
C PRO A 8 1.01 -29.51 54.44
N LEU A 9 -0.13 -29.78 53.80
CA LEU A 9 -0.30 -29.70 52.36
C LEU A 9 0.08 -28.30 51.89
N SER A 10 1.22 -28.18 51.20
CA SER A 10 1.62 -26.95 50.50
C SER A 10 0.71 -26.74 49.29
N LEU A 11 -0.28 -25.87 49.47
CA LEU A 11 -1.03 -25.24 48.40
C LEU A 11 -0.03 -24.36 47.62
N HIS A 12 0.44 -24.85 46.47
CA HIS A 12 1.22 -24.03 45.55
C HIS A 12 0.29 -22.97 44.94
N ALA A 13 0.58 -21.71 45.31
CA ALA A 13 0.04 -20.53 44.69
C ALA A 13 0.28 -20.59 43.17
N HIS A 14 -0.81 -20.59 42.40
CA HIS A 14 -0.73 -20.30 40.97
C HIS A 14 -0.35 -18.84 40.81
N ALA A 15 0.90 -18.62 40.40
CA ALA A 15 1.42 -17.32 40.02
C ALA A 15 0.52 -16.71 38.94
N ALA A 16 0.15 -15.46 39.19
CA ALA A 16 -0.54 -14.60 38.23
C ALA A 16 0.19 -14.61 36.88
N ALA A 17 -0.51 -15.07 35.84
CA ALA A 17 -0.13 -14.78 34.47
C ALA A 17 -0.17 -13.26 34.30
N ARG A 18 1.02 -12.66 34.14
CA ARG A 18 1.18 -11.30 33.66
C ARG A 18 0.64 -11.26 32.22
N PRO A 19 -0.21 -10.30 31.82
CA PRO A 19 -0.45 -10.07 30.40
C PRO A 19 0.88 -9.60 29.81
N GLU A 20 1.46 -10.45 28.96
CA GLU A 20 2.64 -10.14 28.19
C GLU A 20 2.40 -8.87 27.39
N ALA A 21 3.39 -7.99 27.47
CA ALA A 21 3.48 -6.78 26.70
C ALA A 21 3.19 -7.09 25.23
N ARG A 22 2.25 -6.34 24.65
CA ARG A 22 2.09 -6.25 23.19
C ARG A 22 3.46 -6.00 22.58
N ALA A 23 3.92 -6.97 21.79
CA ALA A 23 5.04 -6.76 20.89
C ALA A 23 4.76 -5.54 20.00
N PRO A 24 5.77 -4.73 19.65
CA PRO A 24 5.62 -3.75 18.58
C PRO A 24 5.27 -4.52 17.31
N VAL A 25 4.13 -4.21 16.70
CA VAL A 25 3.72 -4.79 15.43
C VAL A 25 4.76 -4.34 14.41
N ALA A 26 5.65 -5.26 14.05
CA ALA A 26 6.66 -5.04 13.03
C ALA A 26 5.97 -4.93 11.68
N SER A 27 6.15 -3.77 11.04
CA SER A 27 6.24 -3.59 9.58
C SER A 27 5.32 -4.47 8.73
N LEU A 28 4.09 -3.99 8.52
CA LEU A 28 3.34 -4.27 7.31
C LEU A 28 3.16 -2.92 6.60
N ARG A 29 3.65 -2.79 5.36
CA ARG A 29 3.45 -1.61 4.52
C ARG A 29 1.97 -1.58 4.11
N ILE A 30 1.13 -1.13 5.02
CA ILE A 30 -0.27 -0.83 4.80
C ILE A 30 -0.29 0.43 3.93
N CYS A 31 -0.97 0.39 2.78
CA CYS A 31 -1.61 1.58 2.23
C CYS A 31 -2.62 2.02 3.29
N HIS A 32 -2.18 2.79 4.28
CA HIS A 32 -3.09 3.26 5.31
C HIS A 32 -4.16 4.00 4.54
N VAL A 33 -5.41 3.52 4.62
CA VAL A 33 -6.53 4.37 4.22
C VAL A 33 -6.36 5.59 5.09
N HIS A 34 -5.89 6.67 4.47
CA HIS A 34 -5.73 7.94 5.13
C HIS A 34 -7.09 8.22 5.74
N HIS A 35 -7.13 8.35 7.07
CA HIS A 35 -8.38 8.63 7.76
C HIS A 35 -8.87 9.95 7.19
N PRO A 36 -10.03 9.99 6.51
CA PRO A 36 -10.54 11.24 6.03
C PRO A 36 -10.71 12.15 7.24
N GLU A 37 -10.08 13.32 7.19
CA GLU A 37 -10.11 14.29 8.29
C GLU A 37 -11.53 14.88 8.41
N ASP A 38 -12.27 14.88 7.28
CA ASP A 38 -13.63 15.38 7.15
C ASP A 38 -14.64 14.33 6.65
N THR A 39 -15.93 14.63 6.81
CA THR A 39 -17.01 13.76 6.29
C THR A 39 -17.09 13.85 4.77
N ILE A 40 -17.02 12.71 4.11
CA ILE A 40 -17.18 12.57 2.66
C ILE A 40 -18.65 12.28 2.35
N GLY A 41 -19.26 13.10 1.50
CA GLY A 41 -20.61 12.89 0.99
C GLY A 41 -20.95 13.94 -0.06
N SER A 42 -22.00 13.71 -0.85
CA SER A 42 -22.35 14.57 -2.00
C SER A 42 -22.65 16.02 -1.66
N SER A 43 -22.90 16.33 -0.38
CA SER A 43 -23.24 17.66 0.12
C SER A 43 -22.18 18.26 1.07
N TYR A 44 -21.00 17.64 1.19
CA TYR A 44 -19.95 18.09 2.10
C TYR A 44 -18.73 18.60 1.30
N PRO A 45 -18.01 19.62 1.81
CA PRO A 45 -16.69 19.92 1.29
C PRO A 45 -15.80 18.69 1.51
N THR A 46 -14.95 18.37 0.54
CA THR A 46 -14.07 17.20 0.61
C THR A 46 -12.68 17.57 0.17
N ASP A 47 -11.68 17.10 0.93
CA ASP A 47 -10.28 17.28 0.55
C ASP A 47 -9.92 16.43 -0.68
N PRO A 48 -9.17 16.96 -1.66
CA PRO A 48 -8.74 16.21 -2.84
C PRO A 48 -7.97 14.91 -2.54
N GLU A 49 -7.20 14.86 -1.45
CA GLU A 49 -6.45 13.68 -1.01
C GLU A 49 -7.41 12.61 -0.46
N ASP A 50 -8.38 13.01 0.35
CA ASP A 50 -9.44 12.12 0.87
C ASP A 50 -10.27 11.50 -0.27
N VAL A 51 -10.62 12.31 -1.28
CA VAL A 51 -11.31 11.83 -2.48
C VAL A 51 -10.49 10.75 -3.19
N TRP A 52 -9.20 11.01 -3.39
CA TRP A 52 -8.31 10.08 -4.06
C TRP A 52 -8.19 8.76 -3.30
N ASN A 53 -8.00 8.83 -1.98
CA ASN A 53 -7.81 7.66 -1.13
C ASN A 53 -9.06 6.78 -1.09
N VAL A 54 -10.24 7.39 -0.98
CA VAL A 54 -11.51 6.64 -1.02
C VAL A 54 -11.75 6.01 -2.39
N LYS A 55 -11.51 6.74 -3.50
CA LYS A 55 -11.64 6.17 -4.84
C LYS A 55 -10.67 5.00 -5.06
N SER A 56 -9.45 5.12 -4.59
CA SER A 56 -8.43 4.06 -4.67
C SER A 56 -8.87 2.83 -3.87
N GLY A 57 -9.25 3.00 -2.60
CA GLY A 57 -9.70 1.90 -1.76
C GLY A 57 -10.97 1.21 -2.29
N LEU A 58 -11.92 1.97 -2.82
CA LEU A 58 -13.10 1.39 -3.50
C LEU A 58 -12.73 0.64 -4.77
N SER A 59 -11.76 1.13 -5.54
CA SER A 59 -11.26 0.45 -6.74
C SER A 59 -10.57 -0.86 -6.39
N ASP A 60 -9.73 -0.88 -5.35
CA ASP A 60 -9.03 -2.07 -4.86
C ASP A 60 -10.01 -3.15 -4.37
N LEU A 61 -11.13 -2.72 -3.80
CA LEU A 61 -12.23 -3.60 -3.39
C LEU A 61 -13.20 -3.96 -4.54
N GLY A 62 -12.98 -3.42 -5.74
CA GLY A 62 -13.78 -3.70 -6.94
C GLY A 62 -15.13 -2.98 -7.01
N TYR A 63 -15.35 -1.95 -6.19
CA TYR A 63 -16.58 -1.16 -6.16
C TYR A 63 -16.54 0.09 -7.06
N TYR A 64 -15.35 0.64 -7.34
CA TYR A 64 -15.18 1.84 -8.17
C TYR A 64 -14.43 1.53 -9.45
N GLU A 65 -15.01 1.94 -10.59
CA GLU A 65 -14.34 1.91 -11.89
C GLU A 65 -14.13 3.36 -12.36
N ALA A 66 -12.86 3.71 -12.61
CA ALA A 66 -12.51 5.04 -13.07
C ALA A 66 -13.08 5.29 -14.48
N PRO A 67 -13.79 6.41 -14.71
CA PRO A 67 -14.40 6.69 -16.01
C PRO A 67 -13.36 6.79 -17.14
N ALA A 68 -13.59 6.09 -18.24
CA ALA A 68 -12.66 6.03 -19.37
C ALA A 68 -12.35 7.40 -20.00
N THR A 69 -13.23 8.39 -19.82
CA THR A 69 -13.09 9.74 -20.37
C THR A 69 -12.05 10.60 -19.67
N TYR A 70 -11.85 10.42 -18.36
CA TYR A 70 -11.00 11.31 -17.56
C TYR A 70 -10.18 10.58 -16.48
N GLY A 71 -10.31 9.26 -16.37
CA GLY A 71 -9.57 8.43 -15.43
C GLY A 71 -9.90 8.71 -13.96
N MET A 72 -9.02 8.28 -13.07
CA MET A 72 -9.12 8.59 -11.65
C MET A 72 -8.65 10.02 -11.41
N THR A 73 -9.52 10.84 -10.84
CA THR A 73 -9.24 12.27 -10.55
C THR A 73 -9.45 12.55 -9.06
N PRO A 74 -8.79 13.58 -8.51
CA PRO A 74 -8.95 13.97 -7.11
C PRO A 74 -10.23 14.77 -6.85
N TRP A 75 -11.17 14.81 -7.80
CA TRP A 75 -12.44 15.54 -7.68
C TRP A 75 -13.57 14.58 -7.33
N PRO A 76 -14.44 14.89 -6.35
CA PRO A 76 -15.56 14.02 -6.02
C PRO A 76 -16.50 13.94 -7.24
N ASP A 77 -16.92 12.72 -7.57
CA ASP A 77 -17.76 12.45 -8.74
C ASP A 77 -18.94 11.52 -8.38
N THR A 78 -19.95 11.48 -9.26
CA THR A 78 -21.12 10.62 -9.05
C THR A 78 -20.74 9.14 -8.92
N PRO A 79 -19.86 8.57 -9.76
CA PRO A 79 -19.45 7.17 -9.62
C PRO A 79 -18.86 6.84 -8.24
N MET A 80 -18.08 7.74 -7.63
CA MET A 80 -17.54 7.56 -6.28
C MET A 80 -18.65 7.41 -5.25
N PHE A 81 -19.65 8.30 -5.24
CA PHE A 81 -20.74 8.21 -4.26
C PHE A 81 -21.63 6.98 -4.45
N GLU A 82 -21.87 6.57 -5.70
CA GLU A 82 -22.59 5.32 -5.99
C GLU A 82 -21.80 4.08 -5.56
N SER A 83 -20.47 4.14 -5.67
CA SER A 83 -19.57 3.08 -5.18
C SER A 83 -19.60 2.98 -3.66
N ILE A 84 -19.64 4.11 -2.94
CA ILE A 84 -19.82 4.14 -1.47
C ILE A 84 -21.15 3.48 -1.09
N LYS A 85 -22.25 3.85 -1.75
CA LYS A 85 -23.57 3.24 -1.47
C LYS A 85 -23.58 1.74 -1.75
N SER A 86 -22.94 1.31 -2.85
CA SER A 86 -22.84 -0.10 -3.20
C SER A 86 -22.05 -0.87 -2.14
N PHE A 87 -20.91 -0.34 -1.70
CA PHE A 87 -20.13 -0.89 -0.60
C PHE A 87 -20.93 -0.97 0.70
N GLN A 88 -21.65 0.10 1.05
CA GLN A 88 -22.50 0.12 2.24
C GLN A 88 -23.57 -0.97 2.19
N LYS A 89 -24.24 -1.11 1.06
CA LYS A 89 -25.28 -2.10 0.83
C LYS A 89 -24.75 -3.52 0.97
N ASP A 90 -23.61 -3.82 0.35
CA ASP A 90 -23.02 -5.16 0.33
C ASP A 90 -22.40 -5.58 1.68
N HIS A 91 -22.25 -4.62 2.60
CA HIS A 91 -21.73 -4.84 3.95
C HIS A 91 -22.73 -4.53 5.07
N ASP A 92 -24.03 -4.51 4.75
CA ASP A 92 -25.12 -4.31 5.71
C ASP A 92 -24.97 -3.02 6.55
N LEU A 93 -24.45 -1.96 5.92
CA LEU A 93 -24.31 -0.63 6.51
C LEU A 93 -25.49 0.27 6.10
N GLU A 94 -25.63 1.40 6.78
CA GLU A 94 -26.56 2.45 6.36
C GLU A 94 -26.16 2.97 4.96
N VAL A 95 -27.09 2.88 4.00
CA VAL A 95 -26.86 3.25 2.59
C VAL A 95 -27.14 4.74 2.38
N ASP A 96 -26.39 5.58 3.08
CA ASP A 96 -26.51 7.05 3.02
C ASP A 96 -25.55 7.67 1.99
N GLY A 97 -24.59 6.91 1.47
CA GLY A 97 -23.53 7.41 0.59
C GLY A 97 -22.55 8.35 1.30
N ILE A 98 -22.51 8.31 2.63
CA ILE A 98 -21.68 9.16 3.48
C ILE A 98 -20.61 8.29 4.16
N MET A 99 -19.37 8.77 4.11
CA MET A 99 -18.26 8.21 4.87
C MET A 99 -17.79 9.25 5.89
N LYS A 100 -18.06 8.98 7.17
CA LYS A 100 -17.62 9.82 8.28
C LYS A 100 -16.21 9.41 8.74
N PRO A 101 -15.40 10.34 9.26
CA PRO A 101 -14.21 10.01 10.03
C PRO A 101 -14.59 9.06 11.16
N GLU A 102 -13.82 7.99 11.36
CA GLU A 102 -14.10 6.93 12.36
C GLU A 102 -15.50 6.28 12.23
N GLY A 103 -16.18 6.48 11.11
CA GLY A 103 -17.52 5.95 10.85
C GLY A 103 -17.51 4.46 10.52
N PRO A 104 -18.68 3.79 10.57
CA PRO A 104 -18.79 2.37 10.26
C PRO A 104 -18.38 2.03 8.82
N THR A 105 -18.66 2.94 7.87
CA THR A 105 -18.25 2.80 6.46
C THR A 105 -16.74 2.73 6.31
N LEU A 106 -16.02 3.71 6.87
CA LEU A 106 -14.57 3.76 6.84
C LEU A 106 -13.95 2.57 7.57
N ALA A 107 -14.42 2.25 8.78
CA ALA A 107 -13.92 1.13 9.56
C ALA A 107 -14.09 -0.21 8.83
N SER A 108 -15.24 -0.42 8.17
CA SER A 108 -15.48 -1.64 7.39
C SER A 108 -14.57 -1.71 6.16
N MET A 109 -14.40 -0.58 5.45
CA MET A 109 -13.52 -0.47 4.29
C MET A 109 -12.07 -0.78 4.66
N ASN A 110 -11.54 -0.17 5.71
CA ASN A 110 -10.16 -0.38 6.18
C ASN A 110 -9.92 -1.84 6.55
N ARG A 111 -10.88 -2.47 7.24
CA ARG A 111 -10.81 -3.89 7.59
C ARG A 111 -10.79 -4.77 6.34
N LYS A 112 -11.57 -4.43 5.30
CA LYS A 112 -11.62 -5.22 4.06
C LYS A 112 -10.34 -5.08 3.25
N LEU A 113 -9.79 -3.88 3.15
CA LEU A 113 -8.49 -3.64 2.51
C LEU A 113 -7.39 -4.40 3.24
N ALA A 114 -7.34 -4.32 4.57
CA ALA A 114 -6.39 -5.11 5.35
C ALA A 114 -6.57 -6.63 5.14
N GLN A 115 -7.80 -7.13 5.00
CA GLN A 115 -8.05 -8.55 4.70
C GLN A 115 -7.57 -8.93 3.29
N ALA A 116 -7.79 -8.09 2.29
CA ALA A 116 -7.30 -8.29 0.93
C ALA A 116 -5.76 -8.38 0.90
N ASP A 117 -5.10 -7.51 1.66
CA ASP A 117 -3.64 -7.50 1.77
C ASP A 117 -3.09 -8.77 2.46
N ASN A 118 -3.71 -9.19 3.55
CA ASN A 118 -3.30 -10.40 4.29
C ASN A 118 -3.56 -11.68 3.49
N SER A 119 -4.61 -11.69 2.65
CA SER A 119 -4.92 -12.84 1.78
C SER A 119 -3.91 -13.02 0.65
N GLY A 120 -3.06 -12.02 0.37
CA GLY A 120 -1.91 -12.12 -0.54
C GLY A 120 -0.64 -12.70 0.09
N SER A 121 -0.63 -13.01 1.39
CA SER A 121 0.49 -13.64 2.11
C SER A 121 0.21 -15.08 2.56
N ASP A 122 -0.99 -15.59 2.31
CA ASP A 122 -1.42 -16.92 2.78
C ASP A 122 -1.51 -17.95 1.64
N ASP A 123 -0.56 -17.90 0.70
CA ASP A 123 -0.28 -19.03 -0.18
C ASP A 123 0.58 -20.05 0.57
N GLY A 124 -0.07 -20.74 1.52
CA GLY A 124 0.40 -21.99 2.09
C GLY A 124 0.43 -23.11 1.04
N GLN A 125 1.30 -22.98 0.04
CA GLN A 125 1.67 -24.11 -0.82
C GLN A 125 2.74 -24.94 -0.10
N GLN A 126 2.26 -25.92 0.66
CA GLN A 126 3.03 -27.12 0.99
C GLN A 126 3.40 -27.84 -0.31
N LEU A 127 4.44 -27.38 -1.01
CA LEU A 127 5.06 -28.13 -2.09
C LEU A 127 6.00 -29.15 -1.45
N ALA A 128 5.63 -30.42 -1.59
CA ALA A 128 6.45 -31.56 -1.27
C ALA A 128 7.85 -31.38 -1.89
N TYR A 129 8.86 -31.31 -1.02
CA TYR A 129 10.26 -31.26 -1.40
C TYR A 129 10.61 -32.51 -2.24
N ASN A 130 10.88 -32.30 -3.53
CA ASN A 130 11.47 -33.31 -4.41
C ASN A 130 12.86 -32.81 -4.83
N PRO A 131 13.96 -33.49 -4.44
CA PRO A 131 15.32 -33.03 -4.71
C PRO A 131 15.71 -33.04 -6.20
N ALA A 132 14.82 -33.51 -7.10
CA ALA A 132 15.02 -33.45 -8.54
C ALA A 132 14.56 -32.13 -9.21
N ALA A 133 13.90 -31.22 -8.48
CA ALA A 133 13.31 -29.99 -9.04
C ALA A 133 14.15 -28.71 -8.83
N THR A 134 15.45 -28.83 -8.52
CA THR A 134 16.31 -27.68 -8.18
C THR A 134 16.61 -26.72 -9.34
N ASN A 135 16.24 -27.04 -10.58
CA ASN A 135 16.43 -26.14 -11.73
C ASN A 135 15.18 -25.34 -12.14
N LEU A 136 13.98 -25.70 -11.66
CA LEU A 136 12.76 -24.95 -12.01
C LEU A 136 12.56 -23.75 -11.07
N LEU A 137 12.91 -23.92 -9.79
CA LEU A 137 12.75 -22.87 -8.78
C LEU A 137 13.71 -21.68 -9.04
N ASP A 138 14.94 -21.97 -9.49
CA ASP A 138 15.92 -20.94 -9.85
C ASP A 138 15.47 -20.15 -11.10
N THR A 139 14.81 -20.82 -12.05
CA THR A 139 14.24 -20.18 -13.26
C THR A 139 13.05 -19.26 -12.94
N ILE A 140 12.21 -19.61 -11.96
CA ILE A 140 11.06 -18.79 -11.55
C ILE A 140 11.53 -17.57 -10.75
N LEU A 141 12.54 -17.73 -9.88
CA LEU A 141 13.14 -16.62 -9.13
C LEU A 141 13.94 -15.67 -10.04
N GLN A 142 14.65 -16.18 -11.06
CA GLN A 142 15.36 -15.34 -12.04
C GLN A 142 14.45 -14.59 -13.00
N ARG A 143 13.23 -15.11 -13.29
CA ARG A 143 12.23 -14.35 -14.06
C ARG A 143 11.57 -13.24 -13.26
N ARG A 144 11.47 -13.34 -11.93
CA ARG A 144 10.98 -12.24 -11.07
C ARG A 144 12.01 -11.11 -10.93
N SER A 145 13.30 -11.40 -11.13
CA SER A 145 14.36 -10.38 -11.18
C SER A 145 14.51 -9.67 -12.54
N LYS A 146 13.73 -10.01 -13.58
CA LYS A 146 13.94 -9.44 -14.93
C LYS A 146 12.63 -9.22 -15.69
N GLY A 147 11.95 -8.12 -15.37
CA GLY A 147 10.75 -7.59 -16.02
C GLY A 147 9.73 -7.18 -14.96
N GLY A 148 9.58 -5.91 -14.59
CA GLY A 148 9.26 -4.79 -15.48
C GLY A 148 7.75 -4.63 -15.59
N GLY A 149 7.08 -4.38 -14.45
CA GLY A 149 5.62 -4.24 -14.36
C GLY A 149 5.23 -3.81 -12.94
N GLY A 150 5.73 -2.65 -12.50
CA GLY A 150 5.41 -2.07 -11.20
C GLY A 150 4.00 -1.48 -11.18
N GLY A 151 2.99 -2.35 -11.14
CA GLY A 151 1.66 -2.02 -10.63
C GLY A 151 1.65 -2.28 -9.13
N GLY A 152 2.47 -1.55 -8.39
CA GLY A 152 2.45 -1.54 -6.92
C GLY A 152 1.54 -0.41 -6.48
N ASN A 153 0.42 -0.75 -5.85
CA ASN A 153 -0.36 0.07 -4.95
C ASN A 153 0.55 0.93 -4.04
N SER A 154 0.83 2.16 -4.47
CA SER A 154 1.56 3.16 -3.70
C SER A 154 0.66 4.38 -3.56
N CYS A 155 0.14 4.60 -2.35
CA CYS A 155 -0.63 5.79 -2.00
C CYS A 155 0.16 7.07 -2.32
N PRO A 156 -0.46 8.07 -2.96
CA PRO A 156 0.12 9.41 -3.06
C PRO A 156 -0.03 10.13 -1.72
N GLY A 157 1.06 10.63 -1.15
CA GLY A 157 1.06 11.43 0.09
C GLY A 157 2.16 11.03 1.07
N ASP A 158 2.32 9.73 1.30
CA ASP A 158 3.29 9.17 2.26
C ASP A 158 4.71 9.00 1.68
N ARG A 159 5.25 10.00 0.98
CA ARG A 159 6.69 10.01 0.70
C ARG A 159 7.44 10.48 1.93
N GLY A 160 7.59 9.57 2.89
CA GLY A 160 8.79 9.53 3.71
C GLY A 160 10.05 9.53 2.82
N PRO A 161 11.23 9.82 3.37
CA PRO A 161 12.46 9.82 2.58
C PRO A 161 12.61 8.45 1.91
N MET A 162 12.53 8.44 0.57
CA MET A 162 12.67 7.22 -0.22
C MET A 162 13.97 6.52 0.16
N SER A 163 13.91 5.19 0.28
CA SER A 163 15.12 4.41 0.56
C SER A 163 16.09 4.51 -0.64
N GLY A 164 17.38 4.22 -0.40
CA GLY A 164 18.37 4.23 -1.48
C GLY A 164 17.99 3.33 -2.66
N ASP A 165 17.35 2.20 -2.38
CA ASP A 165 16.89 1.24 -3.39
C ASP A 165 15.70 1.79 -4.20
N GLU A 166 14.77 2.51 -3.56
CA GLU A 166 13.65 3.19 -4.23
C GLU A 166 14.14 4.30 -5.17
N CYS A 167 15.23 4.98 -4.81
CA CYS A 167 15.88 5.95 -5.70
C CYS A 167 16.53 5.31 -6.93
N ASP A 168 17.11 4.12 -6.77
CA ASP A 168 17.71 3.37 -7.88
C ASP A 168 16.63 2.82 -8.82
N GLU A 169 15.52 2.30 -8.29
CA GLU A 169 14.37 1.92 -9.10
C GLU A 169 13.76 3.12 -9.85
N LEU A 170 13.66 4.28 -9.20
CA LEU A 170 13.22 5.51 -9.85
C LEU A 170 14.17 5.89 -11.00
N TYR A 171 15.48 5.82 -10.77
CA TYR A 171 16.47 6.10 -11.80
C TYR A 171 16.39 5.11 -12.98
N ASP A 172 16.12 3.83 -12.73
CA ASP A 172 15.91 2.83 -13.78
C ASP A 172 14.66 3.11 -14.62
N LYS A 173 13.57 3.55 -13.98
CA LYS A 173 12.34 4.00 -14.66
C LYS A 173 12.64 5.20 -15.54
N ASP A 174 13.29 6.23 -15.02
CA ASP A 174 13.70 7.41 -15.80
C ASP A 174 14.61 7.04 -16.96
N SER A 175 15.57 6.14 -16.71
CA SER A 175 16.48 5.61 -17.72
C SER A 175 15.73 4.88 -18.84
N SER A 176 14.65 4.15 -18.52
CA SER A 176 13.81 3.51 -19.53
C SER A 176 13.08 4.53 -20.41
N ILE A 177 12.58 5.63 -19.81
CA ILE A 177 11.96 6.74 -20.54
C ILE A 177 13.01 7.39 -21.46
N CYS A 178 14.19 7.73 -20.95
CA CYS A 178 15.24 8.35 -21.76
C CYS A 178 15.72 7.48 -22.93
N ARG A 179 15.72 6.14 -22.78
CA ARG A 179 16.02 5.21 -23.88
C ARG A 179 14.92 5.20 -24.94
N SER A 180 13.66 5.37 -24.53
CA SER A 180 12.50 5.36 -25.44
C SER A 180 12.36 6.63 -26.28
N LEU A 181 12.99 7.74 -25.87
CA LEU A 181 12.94 9.01 -26.61
C LEU A 181 13.59 8.88 -28.00
N PRO A 182 13.19 9.74 -28.96
CA PRO A 182 13.81 9.79 -30.29
C PRO A 182 15.33 9.85 -30.19
N PRO A 183 16.07 9.29 -31.17
CA PRO A 183 17.54 9.28 -31.18
C PRO A 183 18.14 10.66 -31.52
N ALA A 184 17.60 11.72 -30.92
CA ALA A 184 18.13 13.08 -30.98
C ALA A 184 19.07 13.30 -29.78
N PRO A 185 20.37 13.56 -30.00
CA PRO A 185 21.35 13.68 -28.91
C PRO A 185 20.97 14.72 -27.86
N ARG A 186 20.44 15.89 -28.25
CA ARG A 186 20.03 16.93 -27.30
C ARG A 186 18.91 16.45 -26.36
N ILE A 187 17.88 15.81 -26.91
CA ILE A 187 16.72 15.33 -26.16
C ILE A 187 17.17 14.25 -25.17
N ARG A 188 17.93 13.25 -25.64
CA ARG A 188 18.41 12.18 -24.76
C ARG A 188 19.37 12.70 -23.70
N ASN A 189 20.33 13.57 -24.04
CA ASN A 189 21.29 14.11 -23.07
C ASN A 189 20.60 14.93 -21.97
N ASN A 190 19.60 15.75 -22.33
CA ASN A 190 18.81 16.50 -21.36
C ASN A 190 18.03 15.55 -20.44
N CYS A 191 17.42 14.50 -20.99
CA CYS A 191 16.72 13.49 -20.21
C CYS A 191 17.66 12.79 -19.23
N TRP A 192 18.81 12.28 -19.69
CA TRP A 192 19.79 11.63 -18.83
C TRP A 192 20.35 12.54 -17.73
N SER A 193 20.58 13.82 -18.05
CA SER A 193 21.01 14.83 -17.07
C SER A 193 19.95 15.04 -15.99
N SER A 194 18.69 15.25 -16.39
CA SER A 194 17.59 15.47 -15.45
C SER A 194 17.25 14.21 -14.63
N ALA A 195 17.32 13.01 -15.22
CA ALA A 195 17.15 11.73 -14.52
C ALA A 195 18.20 11.56 -13.41
N SER A 196 19.46 11.92 -13.72
CA SER A 196 20.55 11.87 -12.74
C SER A 196 20.36 12.88 -11.61
N GLU A 197 19.86 14.08 -11.93
CA GLU A 197 19.51 15.10 -10.94
C GLU A 197 18.34 14.66 -10.04
N ARG A 198 17.32 14.02 -10.62
CA ARG A 198 16.20 13.43 -9.86
C ARG A 198 16.67 12.35 -8.91
N ASN A 199 17.57 11.45 -9.32
CA ASN A 199 18.14 10.43 -8.45
C ASN A 199 18.95 11.06 -7.30
N ALA A 200 19.75 12.09 -7.60
CA ALA A 200 20.48 12.83 -6.56
C ALA A 200 19.53 13.54 -5.58
N ALA A 201 18.44 14.14 -6.07
CA ALA A 201 17.43 14.77 -5.24
C ALA A 201 16.71 13.73 -4.36
N CYS A 202 16.36 12.58 -4.93
CA CYS A 202 15.79 11.44 -4.21
C CYS A 202 16.69 11.00 -3.04
N ARG A 203 17.96 10.72 -3.33
CA ARG A 203 18.95 10.25 -2.33
C ARG A 203 19.25 11.28 -1.24
N THR A 204 19.00 12.55 -1.49
CA THR A 204 19.25 13.66 -0.54
C THR A 204 17.98 14.19 0.11
N GLY A 205 16.81 13.59 -0.16
CA GLY A 205 15.52 14.06 0.35
C GLY A 205 15.15 15.47 -0.12
N ARG A 206 15.73 15.94 -1.24
CA ARG A 206 15.39 17.23 -1.85
C ARG A 206 14.16 17.05 -2.75
N PRO A 207 13.34 18.10 -2.94
CA PRO A 207 12.26 18.08 -3.91
C PRO A 207 12.77 17.63 -5.28
N MET A 208 12.13 16.61 -5.86
CA MET A 208 12.55 16.06 -7.14
C MET A 208 12.18 17.02 -8.28
N PRO A 209 13.14 17.43 -9.12
CA PRO A 209 12.84 18.22 -10.32
C PRO A 209 12.06 17.37 -11.35
N PRO A 210 11.41 18.01 -12.34
CA PRO A 210 10.75 17.28 -13.42
C PRO A 210 11.77 16.55 -14.30
N LEU A 211 11.34 15.43 -14.89
CA LEU A 211 12.13 14.76 -15.93
C LEU A 211 12.04 15.56 -17.22
N ASN A 212 13.19 15.95 -17.76
CA ASN A 212 13.26 16.69 -19.01
C ASN A 212 13.27 15.72 -20.20
N THR A 213 12.09 15.37 -20.69
CA THR A 213 11.91 14.56 -21.90
C THR A 213 12.00 15.38 -23.20
N GLY A 214 12.31 16.68 -23.08
CA GLY A 214 12.25 17.67 -24.15
C GLY A 214 10.80 18.04 -24.43
N ASP A 215 10.42 19.30 -24.16
CA ASP A 215 9.12 19.81 -24.58
C ASP A 215 9.01 19.65 -26.10
N TRP A 216 8.13 18.75 -26.54
CA TRP A 216 7.70 18.65 -27.92
C TRP A 216 6.76 19.84 -28.18
N PRO A 217 7.08 20.76 -29.11
CA PRO A 217 6.10 21.71 -29.62
C PRO A 217 5.00 21.00 -30.43
#